data_AF-A0A2N3F2Y7-F1
#
_entry.id   AF-A0A2N3F2Y7-F1
#
_cell.length_a   1.000
_cell.length_b   1.000
_cell.length_c   1.000
_cell.angle_alpha   90.00
_cell.angle_beta   90.00
_cell.angle_gamma   90.00
#
_symmetry.space_group_name_H-M   'P 1'
#
loop_
_entity.id
_entity.type
_entity.pdbx_description
1 polymer ?
#
loop_
_entity_poly.entity_id
_entity_poly.type
_entity_poly.pdbx_seq_one_letter_code
_entity_poly.pdbx_strand_id
1 'polypeptide(L)'
;ELQEDGALRLAVRRAPLIDLDPAHYKTMADFDARFPHGAPSLREASSLTIKGDWTFGKNVAVRGTVVLQDDDGQRNAIASGTMLDGVVMEG
;
A
#
# COMPACT_ATOMS: atom_id res chain seq x y z
N GLU A 1 7.91 -10.92 -20.66
CA GLU A 1 8.44 -11.85 -21.67
C GLU A 1 9.95 -11.91 -21.53
N LEU A 2 10.50 -13.12 -21.41
CA LEU A 2 11.92 -13.37 -21.14
C LEU A 2 12.61 -13.59 -22.50
N GLN A 3 13.60 -12.78 -22.84
CA GLN A 3 14.46 -13.04 -24.00
C GLN A 3 15.78 -13.69 -23.54
N GLU A 4 16.41 -14.41 -24.45
CA GLU A 4 17.41 -15.48 -24.25
C GLU A 4 18.79 -15.01 -23.69
N ASP A 5 18.88 -13.81 -23.13
CA ASP A 5 20.14 -13.19 -22.66
C ASP A 5 20.19 -12.95 -21.14
N GLY A 6 19.25 -13.50 -20.36
CA GLY A 6 19.28 -13.36 -18.89
C GLY A 6 19.00 -11.94 -18.36
N ALA A 7 18.67 -10.99 -19.24
CA ALA A 7 18.32 -9.63 -18.86
C ALA A 7 16.92 -9.56 -18.23
N LEU A 8 16.86 -9.48 -16.90
CA LEU A 8 15.67 -9.06 -16.16
C LEU A 8 15.35 -7.60 -16.49
N ARG A 9 14.44 -7.34 -17.43
CA ARG A 9 13.84 -6.00 -17.55
C ARG A 9 12.93 -5.76 -16.35
N LEU A 10 13.23 -4.72 -15.57
CA LEU A 10 12.28 -4.17 -14.60
C LEU A 10 10.96 -3.85 -15.32
N ALA A 11 9.94 -4.68 -15.11
CA ALA A 11 8.58 -4.43 -15.58
C ALA A 11 7.86 -3.40 -14.69
N VAL A 12 8.59 -2.42 -14.14
CA VAL A 12 8.04 -1.39 -13.26
C VAL A 12 8.29 -0.05 -13.92
N ARG A 13 7.27 0.49 -14.58
CA ARG A 13 7.34 1.75 -15.35
C ARG A 13 7.55 3.00 -14.48
N ARG A 14 7.53 2.87 -13.15
CA ARG A 14 7.99 3.82 -12.12
C ARG A 14 7.71 3.19 -10.76
N ALA A 15 8.59 3.34 -9.78
CA ALA A 15 8.21 3.02 -8.40
C ALA A 15 7.06 3.97 -8.00
N PRO A 16 5.98 3.45 -7.38
CA PRO A 16 4.94 4.32 -6.86
C PRO A 16 5.51 5.22 -5.78
N LEU A 17 4.92 6.40 -5.61
CA LEU A 17 5.21 7.22 -4.44
C LEU A 17 4.51 6.60 -3.23
N ILE A 18 5.23 6.37 -2.13
CA ILE A 18 4.65 5.84 -0.89
C ILE A 18 4.92 6.84 0.22
N ASP A 19 3.85 7.36 0.82
CA ASP A 19 3.89 8.23 1.99
C ASP A 19 3.15 7.52 3.13
N LEU A 20 3.90 7.13 4.17
CA LEU A 20 3.34 6.48 5.35
C LEU A 20 3.49 7.40 6.55
N ASP A 21 2.49 7.44 7.41
CA ASP A 21 2.53 8.24 8.62
C ASP A 21 3.69 7.79 9.55
N PRO A 22 4.72 8.61 9.77
CA PRO A 22 5.84 8.25 10.64
C PRO A 22 5.42 8.09 12.10
N ALA A 23 4.25 8.56 12.53
CA ALA A 23 3.74 8.29 13.87
C ALA A 23 3.41 6.81 14.08
N HIS A 24 2.96 6.12 13.02
CA HIS A 24 2.44 4.75 13.08
C HIS A 24 3.24 3.72 12.27
N TYR A 25 4.14 4.14 11.38
CA TYR A 25 4.88 3.24 10.46
C TYR A 25 6.40 3.42 10.51
N LYS A 26 6.93 4.05 11.57
CA LYS A 26 8.38 4.32 11.69
C LYS A 26 9.23 3.09 12.00
N THR A 27 8.69 2.09 12.70
CA THR A 27 9.45 0.90 13.10
C THR A 27 9.02 -0.32 12.30
N MET A 28 9.92 -1.30 12.13
CA MET A 28 9.56 -2.59 11.50
C MET A 28 8.47 -3.31 12.29
N ALA A 29 8.46 -3.22 13.62
CA ALA A 29 7.45 -3.87 14.46
C ALA A 29 6.06 -3.24 14.24
N ASP A 30 6.00 -1.91 14.15
CA ASP A 30 4.77 -1.21 13.84
C ASP A 30 4.27 -1.53 12.44
N PHE A 31 5.18 -1.58 11.45
CA PHE A 31 4.85 -1.97 10.10
C PHE A 31 4.29 -3.40 10.05
N ASP A 32 4.96 -4.37 10.68
CA ASP A 32 4.51 -5.78 10.72
C ASP A 32 3.12 -5.92 11.37
N ALA A 33 2.85 -5.14 12.43
CA ALA A 33 1.54 -5.13 13.10
C ALA A 33 0.39 -4.64 12.20
N ARG A 34 0.64 -3.68 11.30
CA ARG A 34 -0.37 -3.15 10.35
C ARG A 34 -0.42 -3.91 9.02
N PHE A 35 0.64 -4.65 8.70
CA PHE A 35 0.74 -5.49 7.52
C PHE A 35 0.95 -6.97 7.90
N PRO A 36 0.05 -7.58 8.69
CA PRO A 36 0.23 -8.96 9.19
C PRO A 36 0.24 -10.00 8.07
N HIS A 37 -0.27 -9.65 6.88
CA HIS A 37 -0.28 -10.48 5.68
C HIS A 37 0.71 -10.00 4.61
N GLY A 38 1.58 -9.07 4.95
CA GLY A 38 2.51 -8.41 4.05
C GLY A 38 1.93 -7.16 3.38
N ALA A 39 2.76 -6.49 2.59
CA ALA A 39 2.39 -5.28 1.88
C ALA A 39 1.34 -5.55 0.78
N PRO A 40 0.43 -4.61 0.51
CA PRO A 40 -0.53 -4.72 -0.58
C PRO A 40 0.18 -4.74 -1.94
N SER A 41 -0.51 -5.22 -2.97
CA SER A 41 0.00 -5.20 -4.34
C SER A 41 0.00 -3.77 -4.88
N LEU A 42 1.19 -3.16 -5.01
CA LEU A 42 1.40 -1.81 -5.56
C LEU A 42 1.78 -1.81 -7.05
N ARG A 43 1.63 -2.94 -7.75
CA ARG A 43 2.11 -3.08 -9.14
C ARG A 43 1.48 -2.07 -10.12
N GLU A 44 0.26 -1.65 -9.87
CA GLU A 44 -0.45 -0.65 -10.67
C GLU A 44 -0.67 0.68 -9.91
N ALA A 45 -0.05 0.81 -8.73
CA ALA A 45 -0.14 2.03 -7.94
C ALA A 45 0.72 3.14 -8.59
N SER A 46 0.22 4.36 -8.53
CA SER A 46 0.93 5.59 -8.87
C SER A 46 1.40 6.31 -7.61
N SER A 47 0.52 6.43 -6.61
CA SER A 47 0.85 6.97 -5.30
C SER A 47 -0.04 6.33 -4.22
N LEU A 48 0.53 6.05 -3.06
CA LEU A 48 -0.17 5.58 -1.87
C LEU A 48 0.21 6.48 -0.69
N THR A 49 -0.76 7.17 -0.14
CA THR A 49 -0.59 7.98 1.07
C THR A 49 -1.43 7.40 2.20
N ILE A 50 -0.84 7.19 3.36
CA ILE A 50 -1.50 6.66 4.55
C ILE A 50 -1.25 7.61 5.72
N LYS A 51 -2.31 8.22 6.23
CA LYS A 51 -2.34 9.06 7.44
C LYS A 51 -3.21 8.38 8.49
N GLY A 52 -2.69 8.24 9.72
CA GLY A 52 -3.35 7.49 10.81
C GLY A 52 -3.06 5.99 10.83
N ASP A 53 -3.86 5.23 11.59
CA ASP A 53 -3.61 3.81 11.90
C ASP A 53 -4.40 2.86 10.99
N TRP A 54 -3.85 2.54 9.81
CA TRP A 54 -4.49 1.66 8.83
C TRP A 54 -3.87 0.25 8.79
N THR A 55 -4.71 -0.77 8.82
CA THR A 55 -4.32 -2.18 8.73
C THR A 55 -4.81 -2.81 7.44
N PHE A 56 -3.98 -3.63 6.79
CA PHE A 56 -4.30 -4.25 5.51
C PHE A 56 -4.61 -5.74 5.67
N GLY A 57 -5.77 -6.15 5.14
CA GLY A 57 -6.10 -7.55 4.95
C GLY A 57 -5.24 -8.24 3.89
N LYS A 58 -5.47 -9.54 3.71
CA LYS A 58 -4.77 -10.36 2.72
C LYS A 58 -5.21 -9.98 1.30
N ASN A 59 -4.29 -10.02 0.32
CA ASN A 59 -4.59 -9.79 -1.10
C ASN A 59 -5.19 -8.41 -1.42
N VAL A 60 -4.84 -7.37 -0.66
CA VAL A 60 -5.24 -6.00 -1.04
C VAL A 60 -4.41 -5.54 -2.24
N ALA A 61 -5.06 -4.87 -3.20
CA ALA A 61 -4.41 -4.32 -4.39
C ALA A 61 -4.66 -2.81 -4.49
N VAL A 62 -3.63 -2.06 -4.87
CA VAL A 62 -3.67 -0.61 -5.04
C VAL A 62 -3.39 -0.27 -6.50
N ARG A 63 -4.26 0.56 -7.07
CA ARG A 63 -4.21 1.00 -8.46
C ARG A 63 -4.41 2.51 -8.55
N GLY A 64 -3.56 3.18 -9.33
CA GLY A 64 -3.58 4.64 -9.45
C GLY A 64 -3.17 5.36 -8.17
N THR A 65 -3.80 6.49 -7.88
CA THR A 65 -3.51 7.33 -6.71
C THR A 65 -4.52 7.02 -5.61
N VAL A 66 -4.03 6.58 -4.45
CA VAL A 66 -4.86 6.25 -3.29
C VAL A 66 -4.37 7.01 -2.07
N VAL A 67 -5.32 7.60 -1.35
CA VAL A 67 -5.07 8.31 -0.09
C VAL A 67 -5.98 7.72 0.97
N LEU A 68 -5.39 7.24 2.06
CA LEU A 68 -6.07 6.78 3.26
C LEU A 68 -5.81 7.80 4.35
N GLN A 69 -6.86 8.41 4.89
CA GLN A 69 -6.77 9.40 5.95
C GLN A 69 -7.72 9.03 7.07
N ASP A 70 -7.20 9.02 8.29
CA ASP A 70 -7.95 8.89 9.53
C ASP A 70 -7.70 10.15 10.37
N ASP A 71 -8.76 10.89 10.69
CA ASP A 71 -8.72 12.13 11.47
C ASP A 71 -9.07 11.92 12.95
N ASP A 72 -9.72 10.79 13.28
CA ASP A 72 -10.20 10.47 14.62
C ASP A 72 -9.21 9.63 15.46
N GLY A 73 -8.06 9.24 14.89
CA GLY A 73 -7.08 8.39 15.55
C GLY A 73 -7.59 6.96 15.76
N GLN A 74 -8.58 6.53 14.97
CA GLN A 74 -9.17 5.21 15.06
C GLN A 74 -8.40 4.21 14.21
N ARG A 75 -8.40 2.95 14.66
CA ARG A 75 -7.82 1.86 13.90
C ARG A 75 -8.75 1.48 12.76
N ASN A 76 -8.34 1.81 11.55
CA ASN A 76 -9.07 1.48 10.34
C ASN A 76 -8.49 0.23 9.68
N ALA A 77 -9.35 -0.63 9.13
CA ALA A 77 -8.92 -1.88 8.52
C ALA A 77 -9.52 -2.06 7.12
N ILE A 78 -8.64 -2.32 6.16
CA ILE A 78 -9.04 -2.67 4.79
C ILE A 78 -9.31 -4.17 4.71
N ALA A 79 -10.51 -4.54 4.26
CA ALA A 79 -10.90 -5.94 4.13
C ALA A 79 -10.00 -6.70 3.14
N SER A 80 -9.86 -8.01 3.37
CA SER A 80 -9.07 -8.87 2.48
C SER A 80 -9.67 -8.92 1.07
N GLY A 81 -8.83 -8.87 0.03
CA GLY A 81 -9.25 -8.87 -1.37
C GLY A 81 -9.78 -7.52 -1.87
N THR A 82 -9.71 -6.46 -1.05
CA THR A 82 -10.15 -5.12 -1.46
C THR A 82 -9.22 -4.57 -2.54
N MET A 83 -9.82 -3.97 -3.57
CA MET A 83 -9.11 -3.23 -4.61
C MET A 83 -9.34 -1.74 -4.43
N LEU A 84 -8.26 -1.00 -4.20
CA LEU A 84 -8.25 0.45 -4.05
C LEU A 84 -7.86 1.06 -5.40
N ASP A 85 -8.82 1.64 -6.12
CA ASP A 85 -8.61 2.21 -7.46
C ASP A 85 -8.97 3.70 -7.45
N GLY A 86 -7.97 4.57 -7.41
CA GLY A 86 -8.19 6.02 -7.53
C GLY A 86 -9.03 6.68 -6.42
N VAL A 87 -9.16 6.04 -5.25
CA VAL A 87 -10.05 6.50 -4.16
C VAL A 87 -9.30 7.27 -3.07
N VAL A 88 -10.00 8.25 -2.50
CA VAL A 88 -9.68 8.84 -1.19
C VAL A 88 -10.62 8.19 -0.18
N MET A 89 -10.08 7.52 0.83
CA MET A 89 -10.85 6.99 1.94
C MET A 89 -10.61 7.84 3.17
N GLU A 90 -11.70 8.36 3.72
CA GLU A 90 -11.72 9.01 5.03
C GLU A 90 -12.34 8.02 6.01
N GLY A 91 -11.58 7.68 7.05
CA GLY A 91 -11.94 6.72 8.10
C GLY A 91 -12.28 7.42 9.41
#